data_AF-A0A2V7ZC11-F1
#
_entry.id   AF-A0A2V7ZC11-F1
#
_cell.length_a   1.000
_cell.length_b   1.000
_cell.length_c   1.000
_cell.angle_alpha   90.00
_cell.angle_beta   90.00
_cell.angle_gamma   90.00
#
_symmetry.space_group_name_H-M   'P 1'
#
loop_
_entity.id
_entity.type
_entity.pdbx_description
1 polymer ?
#
loop_
_entity_poly.entity_id
_entity_poly.type
_entity_poly.pdbx_seq_one_letter_code
_entity_poly.pdbx_strand_id
1 'polypeptide(L)'
;MEILVQIPDDIAERLQAEGVDLPRRLLECLAAESYRAEILTAAEIRRMLGFQTRLETDAFLKRERCYLHYTEEDFQQDIETLRRLSLLPSGGRQEG
;
A
#
# COMPACT_ATOMS: atom_id res chain seq x y z
N MET A 1 5.77 -3.92 17.45
CA MET A 1 6.92 -3.05 17.76
C MET A 1 6.36 -1.72 18.23
N GLU A 2 6.95 -1.13 19.26
CA GLU A 2 6.55 0.20 19.77
C GLU A 2 7.67 1.20 19.49
N ILE A 3 7.31 2.41 19.04
CA ILE A 3 8.23 3.51 18.74
C ILE A 3 7.73 4.74 19.51
N LEU A 4 8.60 5.38 20.28
CA LEU A 4 8.31 6.65 20.96
C LEU A 4 8.91 7.81 20.16
N VAL A 5 8.09 8.81 19.83
CA VAL A 5 8.53 10.04 19.16
C VAL A 5 8.24 11.21 20.09
N GLN A 6 9.26 12.02 20.38
CA GLN A 6 9.12 13.24 21.15
C GLN A 6 9.07 14.43 20.19
N ILE A 7 8.07 15.28 20.35
CA ILE A 7 7.94 16.55 19.64
C ILE A 7 7.76 17.68 20.67
N PRO A 8 8.20 18.90 20.35
CA PRO A 8 7.91 20.07 21.18
C PRO A 8 6.42 20.27 21.46
N ASP A 9 6.10 20.71 22.69
CA ASP A 9 4.72 20.84 23.17
C ASP A 9 3.89 21.81 22.33
N ASP A 10 4.48 22.92 21.88
CA ASP A 10 3.82 23.92 21.03
C ASP A 10 3.38 23.35 19.68
N ILE A 11 4.13 22.38 19.15
CA ILE A 11 3.79 21.67 17.91
C ILE A 11 2.72 20.62 18.20
N ALA A 12 2.83 19.89 19.31
CA ALA A 12 1.87 18.88 19.72
C ALA A 12 0.46 19.48 19.94
N GLU A 13 0.37 20.63 20.61
CA GLU A 13 -0.88 21.34 20.84
C GLU A 13 -1.56 21.75 19.53
N ARG A 14 -0.79 22.27 18.57
CA ARG A 14 -1.31 22.66 17.25
C ARG A 14 -1.85 21.47 16.46
N LEU A 15 -1.15 20.34 16.49
CA LEU A 15 -1.57 19.13 15.80
C LEU A 15 -2.81 18.49 16.44
N GLN A 16 -2.90 18.52 17.78
CA GLN A 16 -4.09 18.06 18.49
C GLN A 16 -5.31 18.97 18.23
N ALA A 17 -5.10 20.28 18.08
CA ALA A 17 -6.18 21.23 17.77
C ALA A 17 -6.83 20.98 16.40
N GLU A 18 -6.11 20.39 15.44
CA GLU A 18 -6.67 19.98 14.15
C GLU A 18 -7.54 18.71 14.24
N GLY A 19 -7.60 18.06 15.42
CA GLY A 19 -8.38 16.84 15.63
C GLY A 19 -7.85 15.61 14.89
N VAL A 20 -6.57 15.65 14.47
CA VAL A 20 -5.93 14.56 13.76
C VAL A 20 -5.52 13.46 14.75
N ASP A 21 -5.87 12.22 14.44
CA ASP A 21 -5.31 11.05 15.11
C ASP A 21 -3.82 10.93 14.77
N LEU A 22 -2.98 11.52 15.62
CA LEU A 22 -1.54 11.64 15.43
C LEU A 22 -0.84 10.28 15.25
N PRO A 23 -1.04 9.28 16.14
CA PRO A 23 -0.49 7.95 15.95
C PRO A 23 -0.84 7.34 14.60
N ARG A 24 -2.12 7.42 14.20
CA ARG A 24 -2.56 6.89 12.91
C ARG A 24 -1.90 7.65 11.76
N ARG A 25 -1.85 8.97 11.82
CA ARG A 25 -1.26 9.80 10.76
C ARG A 25 0.24 9.57 10.62
N LEU A 26 0.97 9.42 11.73
CA LEU A 26 2.39 9.06 11.72
C LEU A 26 2.63 7.71 11.04
N LEU A 27 1.82 6.71 11.38
CA LEU A 27 1.91 5.39 10.76
C LEU A 27 1.62 5.43 9.25
N GLU A 28 0.61 6.20 8.85
CA GLU A 28 0.27 6.43 7.45
C GLU A 28 1.38 7.16 6.69
N CYS A 29 1.96 8.21 7.26
CA CYS A 29 3.09 8.92 6.64
C CYS A 29 4.31 7.99 6.47
N LEU A 30 4.63 7.19 7.49
CA LEU A 30 5.72 6.20 7.41
C LEU A 30 5.45 5.17 6.32
N ALA A 31 4.24 4.61 6.28
CA ALA A 31 3.81 3.66 5.27
C ALA A 31 3.94 4.24 3.84
N ALA A 32 3.45 5.46 3.63
CA ALA A 32 3.53 6.15 2.34
C ALA A 32 4.98 6.39 1.91
N GLU A 33 5.83 6.85 2.81
CA GLU A 33 7.23 7.14 2.50
C GLU A 33 8.05 5.87 2.24
N SER A 34 7.86 4.83 3.04
CA SER A 34 8.50 3.53 2.80
C SER A 34 8.06 2.89 1.49
N TYR A 35 6.82 3.12 1.06
CA TYR A 35 6.35 2.69 -0.25
C TYR A 35 7.01 3.48 -1.39
N ARG A 36 7.12 4.82 -1.27
CA ARG A 36 7.83 5.66 -2.27
C ARG A 36 9.31 5.30 -2.40
N ALA A 37 9.94 4.93 -1.28
CA ALA A 37 11.32 4.50 -1.25
C ALA A 37 11.51 3.04 -1.72
N GLU A 38 10.45 2.37 -2.17
CA GLU A 38 10.46 0.95 -2.59
C GLU A 38 10.95 -0.01 -1.49
N ILE A 39 10.89 0.41 -0.21
CA ILE A 39 11.29 -0.40 0.95
C ILE A 39 10.19 -1.39 1.32
N LEU A 40 8.93 -0.95 1.24
CA LEU A 40 7.76 -1.77 1.56
C LEU A 40 6.85 -1.94 0.35
N THR A 41 6.38 -3.16 0.15
CA THR A 41 5.40 -3.52 -0.88
C THR A 41 3.98 -3.14 -0.47
N ALA A 42 3.06 -3.02 -1.43
CA ALA A 42 1.64 -2.76 -1.13
C ALA A 42 1.02 -3.83 -0.21
N ALA A 43 1.48 -5.08 -0.29
CA ALA A 43 1.03 -6.14 0.60
C ALA A 43 1.47 -5.92 2.06
N GLU A 44 2.69 -5.41 2.27
CA GLU A 44 3.21 -5.05 3.58
C GLU A 44 2.53 -3.80 4.14
N ILE A 45 2.27 -2.80 3.29
CA ILE A 45 1.47 -1.61 3.67
C ILE A 45 0.06 -2.01 4.12
N ARG A 46 -0.60 -2.94 3.40
CA ARG A 46 -1.91 -3.47 3.79
C ARG A 46 -1.87 -4.07 5.20
N ARG A 47 -0.86 -4.90 5.49
CA ARG A 47 -0.67 -5.52 6.81
C ARG A 47 -0.36 -4.48 7.89
N MET A 48 0.51 -3.53 7.60
CA MET A 48 0.94 -2.49 8.53
C MET A 48 -0.21 -1.56 8.95
N LEU A 49 -1.06 -1.18 8.01
CA LEU A 49 -2.19 -0.27 8.24
C LEU A 49 -3.49 -0.98 8.62
N GLY A 50 -3.50 -2.32 8.62
CA GLY A 50 -4.65 -3.14 8.98
C GLY A 50 -5.79 -3.10 7.95
N PHE A 51 -5.49 -2.78 6.70
CA PHE A 51 -6.49 -2.78 5.63
C PHE A 51 -6.94 -4.20 5.29
N GLN A 52 -8.23 -4.37 5.05
CA GLN A 52 -8.82 -5.68 4.81
C GLN A 52 -8.72 -6.07 3.34
N THR A 53 -8.72 -5.08 2.45
CA THR A 53 -8.73 -5.31 1.00
C THR A 53 -7.58 -4.61 0.29
N ARG A 54 -7.25 -5.12 -0.91
CA ARG A 54 -6.32 -4.43 -1.82
C ARG A 54 -6.86 -3.06 -2.24
N LEU A 55 -8.17 -2.95 -2.46
CA LEU A 55 -8.82 -1.69 -2.86
C LEU A 55 -8.64 -0.58 -1.83
N GLU A 56 -8.75 -0.90 -0.54
CA GLU A 56 -8.47 0.06 0.55
C GLU A 56 -7.01 0.53 0.53
N THR A 57 -6.09 -0.39 0.26
CA THR A 57 -4.65 -0.09 0.15
C THR A 57 -4.39 0.81 -1.06
N ASP A 58 -4.99 0.49 -2.20
CA ASP A 58 -4.85 1.29 -3.43
C ASP A 58 -5.47 2.69 -3.25
N ALA A 59 -6.59 2.81 -2.54
CA ALA A 59 -7.20 4.10 -2.23
C ALA A 59 -6.30 4.94 -1.30
N PHE A 60 -5.70 4.32 -0.30
CA PHE A 60 -4.71 4.95 0.58
C PHE A 60 -3.50 5.45 -0.21
N LEU A 61 -2.89 4.58 -1.02
CA LEU A 61 -1.72 4.91 -1.82
C LEU A 61 -2.01 6.04 -2.80
N LYS A 62 -3.18 6.03 -3.45
CA LYS A 62 -3.65 7.15 -4.31
C LYS A 62 -3.80 8.47 -3.53
N ARG A 63 -4.39 8.43 -2.33
CA ARG A 63 -4.55 9.63 -1.48
C ARG A 63 -3.20 10.25 -1.14
N GLU A 64 -2.22 9.42 -0.81
CA GLU A 64 -0.86 9.86 -0.51
C GLU A 64 -0.03 10.13 -1.78
N ARG A 65 -0.63 10.11 -2.98
CA ARG A 65 0.05 10.30 -4.28
C ARG A 65 1.21 9.32 -4.53
N CYS A 66 1.16 8.17 -3.84
CA CYS A 66 2.03 7.04 -4.05
C CYS A 66 1.36 6.16 -5.09
N TYR A 67 1.56 6.46 -6.37
CA TYR A 67 0.98 5.64 -7.42
C TYR A 67 1.68 4.28 -7.45
N LEU A 68 0.90 3.22 -7.61
CA LEU A 68 1.45 1.91 -7.87
C LEU A 68 2.27 2.02 -9.17
N HIS A 69 3.59 1.82 -9.09
CA HIS A 69 4.36 1.41 -10.25
C HIS A 69 3.97 -0.04 -10.53
N TYR A 70 2.73 -0.27 -10.99
CA TYR A 70 2.35 -1.56 -11.52
C TYR A 70 3.13 -1.72 -12.82
N THR A 71 4.23 -2.46 -12.73
CA THR A 71 5.08 -2.68 -13.89
C THR A 71 4.44 -3.72 -14.79
N GLU A 72 4.82 -3.72 -16.06
CA GLU A 72 4.42 -4.78 -16.99
C GLU A 72 4.87 -6.16 -16.45
N GLU A 73 5.97 -6.21 -15.70
CA GLU A 73 6.50 -7.42 -15.08
C GLU A 73 5.59 -7.98 -13.98
N ASP A 74 5.06 -7.11 -13.11
CA ASP A 74 4.05 -7.49 -12.10
C ASP A 74 2.79 -8.07 -12.77
N PHE A 75 2.38 -7.49 -13.90
CA PHE A 75 1.26 -7.99 -14.69
C PHE A 75 1.53 -9.36 -15.30
N GLN A 76 2.71 -9.57 -15.88
CA GLN A 76 3.10 -10.87 -16.44
C GLN A 76 3.16 -11.95 -15.35
N GLN A 77 3.66 -11.61 -14.17
CA GLN A 77 3.76 -12.54 -13.05
C GLN A 77 2.39 -12.93 -12.48
N ASP A 78 1.44 -11.99 -12.43
CA ASP A 78 0.04 -12.29 -12.10
C ASP A 78 -0.61 -13.19 -13.16
N ILE A 79 -0.37 -12.93 -14.46
CA ILE A 79 -0.84 -13.80 -15.55
C ILE A 79 -0.27 -15.21 -15.41
N GLU A 80 1.02 -15.34 -15.10
CA GLU A 80 1.67 -16.63 -14.94
C GLU A 80 1.10 -17.38 -13.73
N THR A 81 0.84 -16.66 -12.63
CA THR A 81 0.22 -17.21 -11.42
C THR A 81 -1.21 -17.70 -11.72
N LEU A 82 -2.00 -16.93 -12.46
CA LEU A 82 -3.35 -17.33 -12.86
C LEU A 82 -3.36 -18.51 -13.84
N ARG A 83 -2.39 -18.59 -14.76
CA ARG A 83 -2.18 -19.75 -15.64
C ARG A 83 -1.80 -21.00 -14.85
N ARG A 84 -0.90 -20.87 -13.86
CA ARG A 84 -0.46 -21.97 -13.00
C ARG A 84 -1.60 -22.50 -12.13
N LEU A 85 -2.49 -21.63 -11.69
CA LEU A 85 -3.70 -21.99 -10.94
C LEU A 85 -4.84 -22.47 -11.84
N SER A 86 -4.64 -22.53 -13.17
CA SER A 86 -5.63 -22.94 -14.18
C SER A 86 -6.94 -22.13 -14.15
N LEU A 87 -6.90 -20.90 -13.62
CA LEU A 87 -8.06 -20.01 -13.52
C LEU A 87 -8.29 -19.19 -14.80
N LEU A 88 -7.34 -19.24 -15.74
CA LEU A 88 -7.49 -18.72 -17.10
C LEU A 88 -7.63 -19.89 -18.07
N PRO A 89 -8.65 -19.92 -18.94
CA PRO A 89 -8.75 -20.96 -19.96
C PRO A 89 -7.54 -20.83 -20.90
N SER A 90 -6.79 -21.93 -21.03
CA SER A 90 -5.78 -22.07 -22.09
C SER A 90 -6.46 -21.77 -23.41
N GLY A 91 -6.15 -20.63 -24.01
CA GLY A 91 -6.74 -20.16 -25.27
C GLY A 91 -6.35 -21.10 -26.41
N GLY A 92 -7.06 -22.22 -26.53
CA GLY A 92 -7.04 -23.09 -27.68
C GLY A 92 -7.88 -22.47 -28.79
N ARG A 93 -7.34 -21.47 -29.48
CA ARG A 93 -7.70 -21.25 -30.89
C ARG A 93 -6.60 -21.91 -31.71
N GLN A 94 -6.78 -23.19 -32.02
CA GLN A 94 -6.18 -23.74 -33.23
C GLN A 94 -7.01 -23.20 -34.40
N GLU A 95 -6.38 -22.36 -35.20
CA GLU A 95 -6.83 -22.06 -36.55
C GLU A 95 -6.79 -23.36 -37.37
N GLY A 96 -7.88 -23.63 -38.07
CA GLY A 96 -8.05 -24.73 -39.03
C GLY A 96 -9.24 -24.44 -39.91
#